data_AF-A0A1G7WKD3-F1
#
_entry.id   AF-A0A1G7WKD3-F1
#
_cell.length_a   1.000
_cell.length_b   1.000
_cell.length_c   1.000
_cell.angle_alpha   90.00
_cell.angle_beta   90.00
_cell.angle_gamma   90.00
#
_symmetry.space_group_name_H-M   'P 1'
#
loop_
_entity.id
_entity.type
_entity.pdbx_description
1 polymer ?
#
loop_
_entity_poly.entity_id
_entity_poly.type
_entity_poly.pdbx_seq_one_letter_code
_entity_poly.pdbx_strand_id
1 'polypeptide(L)'
;MRRNFKILILIVAVIGFVSVAAFGWLYWQKTSHTELPSLNEYESVLTTSNKSVFEPVLPNTSVELPKDFRFHDEFQHEWWHFFANVEDQRGKKYGIEWSYFRVANDESHQSGWHNPQIYISYISIASAETGIHEQRVARGGIGQAGMDVRPFRVWIDNWRWRSLGRTPFPGQFNAQSDDFSLDLNINATGPYVLPGEKGYVKKDAFLPIASYNVASPFLNVNGKLKLNNGRELDVSGQGWLSKEWGSGLLSDKQQGWDWFVLHLDDNSTLSIHRYRQKDQSPFIIGYVATNDGKYIPLNDQQIILEPLLHHILENGRTVPLEWELRVPKYGVNVRISPLNAHQWLPFVVPYWQGAIQTIGSHNSNGFMQLVGY
;
A
#
# COMPACT_ATOMS: atom_id res chain seq x y z
N MET A 1 56.83 13.95 -36.12
CA MET A 1 56.30 14.47 -34.84
C MET A 1 54.78 14.53 -34.74
N ARG A 2 54.03 15.05 -35.74
CA ARG A 2 52.57 15.24 -35.63
C ARG A 2 51.71 13.95 -35.50
N ARG A 3 52.14 12.81 -36.07
CA ARG A 3 51.38 11.54 -36.02
C ARG A 3 51.39 10.89 -34.62
N ASN A 4 52.54 10.92 -33.95
CA ASN A 4 52.71 10.33 -32.62
C ASN A 4 51.98 11.15 -31.54
N PHE A 5 51.86 12.47 -31.73
CA PHE A 5 51.10 13.35 -30.84
C PHE A 5 49.58 13.10 -30.89
N LYS A 6 49.03 12.83 -32.07
CA LYS A 6 47.61 12.47 -32.23
C LYS A 6 47.27 11.11 -31.60
N ILE A 7 48.18 10.14 -31.73
CA ILE A 7 48.02 8.81 -31.11
C ILE A 7 48.08 8.94 -29.58
N LEU A 8 48.97 9.77 -29.05
CA LEU A 8 49.08 10.02 -27.61
C LEU A 8 47.80 10.67 -27.04
N ILE A 9 47.22 11.65 -27.74
CA ILE A 9 45.95 12.27 -27.34
C ILE A 9 44.80 11.25 -27.35
N LEU A 10 44.74 10.38 -28.34
CA LEU A 10 43.71 9.35 -28.43
C LEU A 10 43.82 8.34 -27.27
N ILE A 11 45.04 7.93 -26.93
CA ILE A 11 45.30 7.02 -25.80
C ILE A 11 44.88 7.68 -24.48
N VAL A 12 45.24 8.95 -24.26
CA VAL A 12 44.85 9.68 -23.04
C VAL A 12 43.32 9.83 -22.95
N ALA A 13 42.64 10.10 -24.06
CA ALA A 13 41.18 10.20 -24.10
C ALA A 13 40.48 8.86 -23.78
N VAL A 14 40.99 7.75 -24.32
CA VAL A 14 40.46 6.41 -24.04
C VAL A 14 40.70 6.02 -22.58
N ILE A 15 41.90 6.27 -22.03
CA ILE A 15 42.20 6.02 -20.62
C ILE A 15 41.30 6.87 -19.70
N GLY A 16 41.05 8.14 -20.07
CA GLY A 16 40.12 9.00 -19.35
C GLY A 16 38.70 8.45 -19.35
N PHE A 17 38.21 8.01 -20.50
CA PHE A 17 36.85 7.47 -20.63
C PHE A 17 36.68 6.15 -19.85
N VAL A 18 37.65 5.24 -19.94
CA VAL A 18 37.64 3.98 -19.16
C VAL A 18 37.72 4.26 -17.67
N SER A 19 38.50 5.25 -17.24
CA SER A 19 38.58 5.63 -15.83
C SER A 19 37.27 6.22 -15.31
N VAL A 20 36.59 7.06 -16.09
CA VAL A 20 35.28 7.62 -15.75
C VAL A 20 34.20 6.53 -15.72
N ALA A 21 34.20 5.60 -16.67
CA ALA A 21 33.28 4.47 -16.68
C ALA A 21 33.52 3.52 -15.49
N ALA A 22 34.79 3.24 -15.16
CA ALA A 22 35.16 2.44 -14.00
C ALA A 22 34.79 3.14 -12.68
N PHE A 23 35.00 4.46 -12.57
CA PHE A 23 34.54 5.25 -11.43
C PHE A 23 33.01 5.29 -11.34
N GLY A 24 32.31 5.43 -12.46
CA GLY A 24 30.85 5.38 -12.51
C GLY A 24 30.30 4.01 -12.11
N TRP A 25 30.96 2.93 -12.53
CA TRP A 25 30.61 1.56 -12.16
C TRP A 25 30.92 1.24 -10.69
N LEU A 26 32.08 1.69 -10.17
CA LEU A 26 32.43 1.55 -8.75
C LEU A 26 31.56 2.43 -7.85
N TYR A 27 31.21 3.63 -8.31
CA TYR A 27 30.26 4.51 -7.63
C TYR A 27 28.87 3.89 -7.62
N TRP A 28 28.42 3.34 -8.75
CA TRP A 28 27.17 2.58 -8.85
C TRP A 28 27.18 1.35 -7.94
N GLN A 29 28.26 0.57 -7.90
CA GLN A 29 28.42 -0.56 -6.97
C GLN A 29 28.36 -0.11 -5.50
N LYS A 30 29.03 1.01 -5.18
CA LYS A 30 29.08 1.55 -3.82
C LYS A 30 27.74 2.17 -3.39
N THR A 31 26.97 2.76 -4.30
CA THR A 31 25.63 3.27 -4.01
C THR A 31 24.58 2.16 -4.02
N SER A 32 24.76 1.10 -4.83
CA SER A 32 23.90 -0.10 -4.80
C SER A 32 24.14 -0.99 -3.59
N HIS A 33 25.30 -0.86 -2.93
CA HIS A 33 25.61 -1.46 -1.64
C HIS A 33 25.52 -0.41 -0.54
N THR A 34 24.34 0.20 -0.37
CA THR A 34 23.97 0.69 0.95
C THR A 34 23.63 -0.55 1.76
N GLU A 35 24.37 -0.82 2.83
CA GLU A 35 23.92 -1.77 3.86
C GLU A 35 22.53 -1.29 4.30
N LEU A 36 21.51 -2.03 3.86
CA LEU A 36 20.16 -1.86 4.37
C LEU A 36 20.25 -1.88 5.90
N PRO A 37 19.58 -0.96 6.62
CA PRO A 37 19.39 -1.13 8.06
C PRO A 37 18.94 -2.56 8.30
N SER A 38 19.63 -3.27 9.21
CA SER A 38 19.39 -4.68 9.48
C SER A 38 17.89 -4.95 9.67
N LEU A 39 17.39 -6.01 9.03
CA LEU A 39 16.02 -6.53 9.07
C LEU A 39 15.40 -6.75 10.47
N ASN A 40 16.13 -6.48 11.55
CA ASN A 40 15.75 -6.70 12.93
C ASN A 40 14.49 -5.93 13.38
N GLU A 41 14.18 -4.77 12.77
CA GLU A 41 12.97 -4.01 13.14
C GLU A 41 11.68 -4.61 12.56
N TYR A 42 11.71 -5.15 11.34
CA TYR A 42 10.53 -5.72 10.67
C TYR A 42 10.26 -7.16 11.09
N GLU A 43 11.32 -7.96 11.26
CA GLU A 43 11.19 -9.38 11.59
C GLU A 43 10.48 -9.56 12.93
N SER A 44 10.82 -8.82 13.97
CA SER A 44 10.25 -9.06 15.31
C SER A 44 8.74 -8.82 15.43
N VAL A 45 8.18 -7.91 14.62
CA VAL A 45 6.74 -7.57 14.64
C VAL A 45 5.93 -8.44 13.67
N LEU A 46 6.55 -8.86 12.55
CA LEU A 46 5.86 -9.51 11.43
C LEU A 46 6.18 -11.01 11.27
N THR A 47 7.20 -11.53 11.96
CA THR A 47 7.53 -12.96 11.94
C THR A 47 6.77 -13.72 13.02
N THR A 48 6.40 -14.95 12.66
CA THR A 48 5.75 -15.89 13.57
C THR A 48 6.74 -16.39 14.62
N SER A 49 6.39 -16.23 15.90
CA SER A 49 6.94 -17.06 16.97
C SER A 49 6.61 -18.53 16.70
N ASN A 50 7.62 -19.41 16.73
CA ASN A 50 7.53 -20.87 16.48
C ASN A 50 6.59 -21.66 17.44
N LYS A 51 5.76 -20.99 18.24
CA LYS A 51 4.88 -21.62 19.25
C LYS A 51 3.37 -21.46 18.99
N SER A 52 2.97 -20.61 18.05
CA SER A 52 1.55 -20.32 17.81
C SER A 52 1.04 -21.00 16.54
N VAL A 53 -0.17 -21.55 16.57
CA VAL A 53 -0.77 -22.29 15.44
C VAL A 53 -2.00 -21.54 14.93
N PHE A 54 -1.86 -20.82 13.82
CA PHE A 54 -2.96 -20.15 13.12
C PHE A 54 -3.40 -20.94 11.88
N GLU A 55 -4.65 -20.73 11.44
CA GLU A 55 -5.16 -21.37 10.22
C GLU A 55 -4.35 -20.93 8.99
N PRO A 56 -3.90 -21.86 8.14
CA PRO A 56 -3.20 -21.52 6.90
C PRO A 56 -4.17 -20.99 5.85
N VAL A 57 -3.66 -20.18 4.92
CA VAL A 57 -4.43 -19.70 3.77
C VAL A 57 -4.42 -20.78 2.68
N LEU A 58 -5.60 -21.32 2.33
CA LEU A 58 -5.75 -22.42 1.38
C LEU A 58 -6.54 -21.99 0.12
N PRO A 59 -6.17 -22.46 -1.09
CA PRO A 59 -6.77 -22.02 -2.36
C PRO A 59 -8.23 -22.43 -2.55
N ASN A 60 -8.70 -23.48 -1.87
CA ASN A 60 -10.04 -24.02 -2.08
C ASN A 60 -11.13 -23.34 -1.24
N THR A 61 -10.78 -22.40 -0.37
CA THR A 61 -11.73 -21.60 0.40
C THR A 61 -12.06 -20.34 -0.39
N SER A 62 -13.35 -20.12 -0.66
CA SER A 62 -13.80 -18.91 -1.34
C SER A 62 -14.24 -17.86 -0.33
N VAL A 63 -13.99 -16.59 -0.65
CA VAL A 63 -14.52 -15.48 0.12
C VAL A 63 -16.02 -15.30 -0.13
N GLU A 64 -16.79 -15.16 0.95
CA GLU A 64 -18.25 -15.08 0.98
C GLU A 64 -18.72 -13.74 1.55
N LEU A 65 -19.30 -12.87 0.72
CA LEU A 65 -19.85 -11.59 1.16
C LEU A 65 -21.36 -11.69 1.46
N PRO A 66 -21.86 -10.99 2.50
CA PRO A 66 -21.16 -10.06 3.39
C PRO A 66 -20.53 -10.74 4.63
N LYS A 67 -20.52 -12.08 4.72
CA LYS A 67 -20.07 -12.82 5.90
C LYS A 67 -18.62 -12.51 6.26
N ASP A 68 -17.74 -12.49 5.27
CA ASP A 68 -16.30 -12.29 5.44
C ASP A 68 -15.90 -10.82 5.59
N PHE A 69 -16.85 -9.91 5.83
CA PHE A 69 -16.51 -8.62 6.40
C PHE A 69 -16.14 -8.73 7.88
N ARG A 70 -16.59 -9.76 8.63
CA ARG A 70 -16.19 -10.03 10.03
C ARG A 70 -14.68 -10.13 10.22
N PHE A 71 -14.16 -9.95 11.43
CA PHE A 71 -12.81 -10.42 11.73
C PHE A 71 -12.69 -11.93 11.68
N HIS A 72 -11.51 -12.39 11.26
CA HIS A 72 -11.15 -13.80 11.16
C HIS A 72 -10.06 -14.12 12.19
N ASP A 73 -10.44 -14.21 13.46
CA ASP A 73 -9.54 -14.44 14.59
C ASP A 73 -8.77 -15.78 14.49
N GLU A 74 -9.25 -16.71 13.67
CA GLU A 74 -8.56 -17.95 13.32
C GLU A 74 -7.26 -17.74 12.51
N PHE A 75 -7.13 -16.58 11.86
CA PHE A 75 -5.92 -16.16 11.14
C PHE A 75 -5.09 -15.19 11.99
N GLN A 76 -3.77 -15.24 11.79
CA GLN A 76 -2.83 -14.42 12.55
C GLN A 76 -3.12 -12.92 12.39
N HIS A 77 -3.45 -12.47 11.18
CA HIS A 77 -3.50 -11.05 10.87
C HIS A 77 -4.59 -10.67 9.88
N GLU A 78 -4.99 -9.40 9.93
CA GLU A 78 -6.05 -8.83 9.09
C GLU A 78 -5.87 -7.33 8.92
N TRP A 79 -6.05 -6.84 7.70
CA TRP A 79 -5.89 -5.44 7.32
C TRP A 79 -7.17 -4.91 6.70
N TRP A 80 -7.48 -3.66 7.03
CA TRP A 80 -8.33 -2.80 6.24
C TRP A 80 -7.50 -1.63 5.74
N HIS A 81 -7.56 -1.35 4.45
CA HIS A 81 -6.89 -0.21 3.84
C HIS A 81 -7.90 0.63 3.08
N PHE A 82 -8.01 1.89 3.45
CA PHE A 82 -8.79 2.89 2.74
C PHE A 82 -7.87 3.96 2.17
N PHE A 83 -8.09 4.30 0.91
CA PHE A 83 -7.45 5.41 0.23
C PHE A 83 -8.53 6.30 -0.37
N ALA A 84 -8.32 7.60 -0.34
CA ALA A 84 -9.16 8.56 -1.04
C ALA A 84 -8.32 9.67 -1.66
N ASN A 85 -8.55 9.93 -2.94
CA ASN A 85 -8.10 11.13 -3.61
C ASN A 85 -9.29 12.11 -3.63
N VAL A 86 -9.19 13.19 -2.86
CA VAL A 86 -10.26 14.19 -2.73
C VAL A 86 -9.78 15.58 -3.10
N GLU A 87 -10.71 16.43 -3.50
CA GLU A 87 -10.45 17.82 -3.85
C GLU A 87 -11.38 18.74 -3.06
N ASP A 88 -10.87 19.92 -2.67
CA ASP A 88 -11.69 20.97 -2.07
C ASP A 88 -12.40 21.82 -3.14
N GLN A 89 -13.29 22.71 -2.71
CA GLN A 89 -14.01 23.64 -3.60
C GLN A 89 -13.10 24.58 -4.43
N ARG A 90 -11.81 24.67 -4.11
CA ARG A 90 -10.81 25.47 -4.85
C ARG A 90 -9.97 24.61 -5.78
N GLY A 91 -10.25 23.31 -5.90
CA GLY A 91 -9.50 22.35 -6.70
C GLY A 91 -8.17 21.91 -6.07
N LYS A 92 -7.95 22.17 -4.77
CA LYS A 92 -6.76 21.68 -4.08
C LYS A 92 -6.93 20.20 -3.78
N LYS A 93 -5.94 19.39 -4.20
CA LYS A 93 -5.93 17.94 -4.05
C LYS A 93 -5.39 17.49 -2.69
N TYR A 94 -5.98 16.43 -2.18
CA TYR A 94 -5.57 15.73 -0.97
C TYR A 94 -5.62 14.21 -1.17
N GLY A 95 -4.60 13.51 -0.71
CA GLY A 95 -4.63 12.08 -0.42
C GLY A 95 -5.01 11.87 1.05
N ILE A 96 -5.97 10.99 1.31
CA ILE A 96 -6.36 10.54 2.64
C ILE A 96 -6.20 9.03 2.68
N GLU A 97 -5.54 8.54 3.71
CA GLU A 97 -5.24 7.13 3.88
C GLU A 97 -5.61 6.71 5.29
N TRP A 98 -6.29 5.59 5.42
CA TRP A 98 -6.57 4.96 6.71
C TRP A 98 -6.22 3.48 6.63
N SER A 99 -5.48 3.01 7.61
CA SER A 99 -5.24 1.57 7.78
C SER A 99 -5.70 1.13 9.15
N TYR A 100 -6.18 -0.10 9.22
CA TYR A 100 -6.52 -0.78 10.46
C TYR A 100 -6.05 -2.21 10.39
N PHE A 101 -5.03 -2.52 11.17
CA PHE A 101 -4.33 -3.78 11.22
C PHE A 101 -4.61 -4.49 12.54
N ARG A 102 -5.11 -5.71 12.47
CA ARG A 102 -5.22 -6.65 13.60
C ARG A 102 -4.11 -7.68 13.46
N VAL A 103 -3.42 -7.97 14.55
CA VAL A 103 -2.46 -9.07 14.64
C VAL A 103 -2.57 -9.77 15.99
N ALA A 104 -2.49 -11.09 15.99
CA ALA A 104 -2.49 -11.92 17.19
C ALA A 104 -1.08 -12.46 17.47
N ASN A 105 -0.67 -12.46 18.74
CA ASN A 105 0.59 -13.07 19.17
C ASN A 105 0.47 -14.59 19.42
N ASP A 106 -0.72 -15.08 19.76
CA ASP A 106 -1.06 -16.50 19.93
C ASP A 106 -2.50 -16.82 19.51
N GLU A 107 -2.83 -18.10 19.43
CA GLU A 107 -4.13 -18.63 19.00
C GLU A 107 -5.20 -18.68 20.10
N SER A 108 -4.92 -18.14 21.30
CA SER A 108 -5.86 -18.25 22.41
C SER A 108 -7.08 -17.33 22.25
N HIS A 109 -8.25 -17.79 22.72
CA HIS A 109 -9.47 -16.98 22.71
C HIS A 109 -9.75 -16.40 24.10
N GLN A 110 -8.77 -15.70 24.67
CA GLN A 110 -8.88 -15.09 26.00
C GLN A 110 -9.55 -13.71 25.93
N SER A 111 -10.25 -13.33 27.00
CA SER A 111 -10.93 -12.03 27.13
C SER A 111 -10.14 -11.05 28.02
N GLY A 112 -10.49 -9.76 27.96
CA GLY A 112 -9.85 -8.74 28.79
C GLY A 112 -8.38 -8.54 28.44
N TRP A 113 -7.56 -8.27 29.46
CA TRP A 113 -6.12 -8.01 29.31
C TRP A 113 -5.32 -9.17 28.72
N HIS A 114 -5.86 -10.38 28.84
CA HIS A 114 -5.28 -11.61 28.35
C HIS A 114 -5.56 -11.88 26.87
N ASN A 115 -6.41 -11.07 26.23
CA ASN A 115 -6.69 -11.20 24.81
C ASN A 115 -5.41 -11.00 23.98
N PRO A 116 -5.13 -11.90 22.99
CA PRO A 116 -3.89 -11.86 22.23
C PRO A 116 -3.87 -10.81 21.10
N GLN A 117 -5.01 -10.16 20.85
CA GLN A 117 -5.13 -9.26 19.71
C GLN A 117 -4.49 -7.91 20.02
N ILE A 118 -3.70 -7.44 19.06
CA ILE A 118 -3.16 -6.08 18.99
C ILE A 118 -3.75 -5.41 17.76
N TYR A 119 -4.21 -4.17 17.93
CA TYR A 119 -4.75 -3.35 16.88
C TYR A 119 -3.82 -2.17 16.63
N ILE A 120 -3.46 -1.95 15.39
CA ILE A 120 -2.65 -0.82 14.94
C ILE A 120 -3.47 -0.10 13.87
N SER A 121 -3.69 1.20 14.03
CA SER A 121 -4.35 1.99 13.00
C SER A 121 -3.58 3.26 12.77
N TYR A 122 -3.56 3.74 11.54
CA TYR A 122 -3.02 5.06 11.25
C TYR A 122 -3.89 5.79 10.26
N ILE A 123 -3.72 7.10 10.24
CA ILE A 123 -4.24 7.99 9.22
C ILE A 123 -3.08 8.81 8.67
N SER A 124 -3.03 8.98 7.35
CA SER A 124 -2.15 9.93 6.67
C SER A 124 -3.00 10.85 5.80
N ILE A 125 -2.73 12.15 5.84
CA ILE A 125 -3.38 13.16 5.00
C ILE A 125 -2.30 14.01 4.37
N ALA A 126 -2.31 14.12 3.04
CA ALA A 126 -1.30 14.84 2.31
C ALA A 126 -1.88 15.67 1.16
N SER A 127 -1.39 16.89 1.01
CA SER A 127 -1.48 17.68 -0.21
C SER A 127 -0.07 17.81 -0.81
N ALA A 128 0.06 18.51 -1.95
CA ALA A 128 1.37 18.72 -2.57
C ALA A 128 2.39 19.40 -1.64
N GLU A 129 1.95 20.24 -0.70
CA GLU A 129 2.85 21.03 0.15
C GLU A 129 2.92 20.55 1.61
N THR A 130 1.94 19.76 2.07
CA THR A 130 1.83 19.39 3.49
C THR A 130 1.47 17.92 3.62
N GLY A 131 2.02 17.26 4.63
CA GLY A 131 1.70 15.89 4.99
C GLY A 131 1.60 15.78 6.51
N ILE A 132 0.56 15.14 7.00
CA ILE A 132 0.35 14.85 8.42
C ILE A 132 -0.03 13.39 8.58
N HIS A 133 0.38 12.79 9.69
CA HIS A 133 0.10 11.39 9.95
C HIS A 133 0.02 11.13 11.45
N GLU A 134 -0.84 10.21 11.87
CA GLU A 134 -0.95 9.74 13.25
C GLU A 134 -1.14 8.23 13.27
N GLN A 135 -0.55 7.56 14.26
CA GLN A 135 -0.74 6.14 14.54
C GLN A 135 -1.25 5.91 15.95
N ARG A 136 -2.11 4.91 16.09
CA ARG A 136 -2.61 4.38 17.36
C ARG A 136 -2.34 2.90 17.46
N VAL A 137 -2.02 2.47 18.67
CA VAL A 137 -1.85 1.07 19.03
C VAL A 137 -2.74 0.79 20.23
N ALA A 138 -3.58 -0.23 20.13
CA ALA A 138 -4.53 -0.60 21.16
C ALA A 138 -4.52 -2.11 21.41
N ARG A 139 -4.79 -2.50 22.65
CA ARG A 139 -4.96 -3.90 23.03
C ARG A 139 -6.40 -4.35 22.78
N GLY A 140 -6.58 -5.59 22.34
CA GLY A 140 -7.89 -6.23 22.27
C GLY A 140 -8.50 -6.58 23.62
N GLY A 141 -9.75 -7.02 23.62
CA GLY A 141 -10.42 -7.55 24.81
C GLY A 141 -10.84 -6.54 25.88
N ILE A 142 -10.39 -5.27 25.81
CA ILE A 142 -10.72 -4.21 26.77
C ILE A 142 -11.66 -3.12 26.21
N GLY A 143 -12.13 -3.28 24.95
CA GLY A 143 -13.09 -2.39 24.29
C GLY A 143 -12.50 -1.14 23.62
N GLN A 144 -11.19 -0.91 23.75
CA GLN A 144 -10.50 0.24 23.15
C GLN A 144 -10.52 0.22 21.61
N ALA A 145 -10.40 -0.98 21.02
CA ALA A 145 -10.45 -1.21 19.59
C ALA A 145 -11.25 -2.49 19.29
N GLY A 146 -11.81 -2.58 18.09
CA GLY A 146 -12.58 -3.75 17.68
C GLY A 146 -13.42 -3.56 16.43
N MET A 147 -14.29 -4.55 16.19
CA MET A 147 -15.25 -4.55 15.09
C MET A 147 -16.59 -5.16 15.52
N ASP A 148 -17.69 -4.59 15.02
CA ASP A 148 -19.02 -5.19 15.00
C ASP A 148 -19.44 -5.46 13.55
N VAL A 149 -20.14 -6.57 13.29
CA VAL A 149 -20.66 -6.90 11.95
C VAL A 149 -22.06 -6.34 11.72
N ARG A 150 -22.86 -6.14 12.78
CA ARG A 150 -24.24 -5.66 12.67
C ARG A 150 -24.65 -4.82 13.89
N PRO A 151 -24.79 -3.49 13.74
CA PRO A 151 -24.38 -2.69 12.56
C PRO A 151 -22.87 -2.82 12.32
N PHE A 152 -22.43 -2.71 11.05
CA PHE A 152 -21.01 -2.71 10.73
C PHE A 152 -20.31 -1.54 11.42
N ARG A 153 -19.24 -1.82 12.15
CA ARG A 153 -18.42 -0.82 12.81
C ARG A 153 -16.99 -1.33 12.97
N VAL A 154 -16.00 -0.50 12.69
CA VAL A 154 -14.58 -0.73 13.05
C VAL A 154 -14.11 0.49 13.81
N TRP A 155 -13.39 0.34 14.93
CA TRP A 155 -12.96 1.49 15.73
C TRP A 155 -11.66 1.25 16.49
N ILE A 156 -11.00 2.36 16.81
CA ILE A 156 -9.90 2.47 17.77
C ILE A 156 -9.99 3.84 18.45
N ASP A 157 -10.23 3.84 19.76
CA ASP A 157 -10.54 5.03 20.54
C ASP A 157 -11.70 5.84 19.88
N ASN A 158 -11.45 7.11 19.53
CA ASN A 158 -12.43 7.98 18.85
C ASN A 158 -12.41 7.88 17.30
N TRP A 159 -11.53 7.09 16.69
CA TRP A 159 -11.57 6.84 15.25
C TRP A 159 -12.51 5.69 14.93
N ARG A 160 -13.42 5.89 13.99
CA ARG A 160 -14.45 4.90 13.67
C ARG A 160 -14.91 4.96 12.23
N TRP A 161 -15.12 3.78 11.67
CA TRP A 161 -15.91 3.54 10.47
C TRP A 161 -17.24 2.90 10.86
N ARG A 162 -18.38 3.40 10.37
CA ARG A 162 -19.69 2.84 10.68
C ARG A 162 -20.57 2.73 9.46
N SER A 163 -21.40 1.69 9.41
CA SER A 163 -22.54 1.58 8.49
C SER A 163 -23.73 0.97 9.22
N LEU A 164 -24.95 1.33 8.83
CA LEU A 164 -26.18 0.76 9.41
C LEU A 164 -26.40 -0.70 8.98
N GLY A 165 -25.74 -1.14 7.90
CA GLY A 165 -25.87 -2.48 7.32
C GLY A 165 -24.92 -3.52 7.92
N ARG A 166 -24.71 -4.60 7.17
CA ARG A 166 -23.70 -5.66 7.45
C ARG A 166 -22.40 -5.48 6.66
N THR A 167 -22.34 -4.43 5.86
CA THR A 167 -21.28 -4.09 4.92
C THR A 167 -20.68 -2.74 5.31
N PRO A 168 -19.45 -2.41 4.86
CA PRO A 168 -18.84 -1.11 5.15
C PRO A 168 -19.56 0.08 4.52
N PHE A 169 -20.48 -0.15 3.55
CA PHE A 169 -21.18 0.90 2.80
C PHE A 169 -22.71 0.75 2.87
N PRO A 170 -23.47 1.87 2.79
CA PRO A 170 -23.00 3.26 2.89
C PRO A 170 -22.35 3.52 4.24
N GLY A 171 -21.19 4.17 4.23
CA GLY A 171 -20.27 4.27 5.37
C GLY A 171 -20.05 5.71 5.82
N GLN A 172 -19.87 5.89 7.12
CA GLN A 172 -19.37 7.14 7.71
C GLN A 172 -18.03 6.86 8.39
N PHE A 173 -17.01 7.60 8.00
CA PHE A 173 -15.70 7.57 8.62
C PHE A 173 -15.47 8.85 9.41
N ASN A 174 -15.32 8.72 10.73
CA ASN A 174 -14.98 9.82 11.62
C ASN A 174 -13.63 9.55 12.28
N ALA A 175 -12.73 10.50 12.18
CA ALA A 175 -11.47 10.49 12.90
C ALA A 175 -11.13 11.90 13.36
N GLN A 176 -10.55 12.00 14.56
CA GLN A 176 -10.11 13.27 15.09
C GLN A 176 -8.87 13.07 15.95
N SER A 177 -7.97 14.02 15.77
CA SER A 177 -6.65 14.15 16.34
C SER A 177 -6.38 15.62 16.62
N ASP A 178 -5.21 15.93 17.19
CA ASP A 178 -4.85 17.32 17.48
C ASP A 178 -4.64 18.13 16.18
N ASP A 179 -4.06 17.48 15.17
CA ASP A 179 -3.69 18.10 13.91
C ASP A 179 -4.79 18.01 12.83
N PHE A 180 -5.76 17.09 12.97
CA PHE A 180 -6.79 16.92 11.95
C PHE A 180 -8.13 16.43 12.46
N SER A 181 -9.16 16.65 11.63
CA SER A 181 -10.44 15.96 11.74
C SER A 181 -10.98 15.58 10.37
N LEU A 182 -11.56 14.38 10.29
CA LEU A 182 -12.23 13.82 9.14
C LEU A 182 -13.67 13.46 9.52
N ASP A 183 -14.62 13.91 8.72
CA ASP A 183 -16.01 13.42 8.72
C ASP A 183 -16.41 13.15 7.27
N LEU A 184 -16.25 11.90 6.85
CA LEU A 184 -16.41 11.48 5.47
C LEU A 184 -17.59 10.52 5.33
N ASN A 185 -18.44 10.76 4.35
CA ASN A 185 -19.42 9.83 3.84
C ASN A 185 -18.81 9.08 2.65
N ILE A 186 -18.87 7.76 2.68
CA ILE A 186 -18.33 6.90 1.64
C ILE A 186 -19.44 5.98 1.11
N ASN A 187 -19.65 6.00 -0.20
CA ASN A 187 -20.63 5.18 -0.88
C ASN A 187 -19.96 4.33 -1.95
N ALA A 188 -20.24 3.02 -1.95
CA ALA A 188 -19.86 2.16 -3.05
C ALA A 188 -20.75 2.44 -4.27
N THR A 189 -20.13 2.72 -5.41
CA THR A 189 -20.80 2.96 -6.70
C THR A 189 -20.65 1.80 -7.67
N GLY A 190 -19.94 0.76 -7.25
CA GLY A 190 -19.68 -0.46 -8.01
C GLY A 190 -19.65 -1.71 -7.15
N PRO A 191 -19.50 -2.87 -7.79
CA PRO A 191 -19.47 -4.16 -7.10
C PRO A 191 -18.16 -4.37 -6.32
N TYR A 192 -18.23 -5.25 -5.33
CA TYR A 192 -17.03 -5.79 -4.70
C TYR A 192 -16.25 -6.67 -5.68
N VAL A 193 -14.94 -6.65 -5.55
CA VAL A 193 -14.02 -7.51 -6.30
C VAL A 193 -13.39 -8.49 -5.33
N LEU A 194 -13.26 -9.75 -5.76
CA LEU A 194 -12.54 -10.81 -5.04
C LEU A 194 -11.26 -11.11 -5.83
N PRO A 195 -10.12 -10.48 -5.49
CA PRO A 195 -8.89 -10.66 -6.25
C PRO A 195 -8.40 -12.11 -6.23
N GLY A 196 -7.65 -12.50 -7.26
CA GLY A 196 -7.13 -13.84 -7.42
C GLY A 196 -8.21 -14.88 -7.70
N GLU A 197 -8.06 -16.06 -7.11
CA GLU A 197 -9.01 -17.16 -7.27
C GLU A 197 -10.08 -17.06 -6.18
N LYS A 198 -11.18 -16.33 -6.47
CA LYS A 198 -12.30 -16.13 -5.54
C LYS A 198 -11.88 -15.54 -4.17
N GLY A 199 -10.93 -14.62 -4.20
CA GLY A 199 -10.37 -13.95 -3.02
C GLY A 199 -9.04 -14.53 -2.56
N TYR A 200 -8.64 -15.73 -3.01
CA TYR A 200 -7.32 -16.27 -2.72
C TYR A 200 -6.24 -15.63 -3.62
N VAL A 201 -5.31 -14.90 -3.01
CA VAL A 201 -4.24 -14.16 -3.69
C VAL A 201 -2.88 -14.71 -3.28
N LYS A 202 -2.15 -15.25 -4.26
CA LYS A 202 -0.76 -15.70 -4.07
C LYS A 202 0.16 -14.49 -3.92
N LYS A 203 1.18 -14.61 -3.07
CA LYS A 203 2.24 -13.59 -2.89
C LYS A 203 3.63 -14.07 -3.32
N ASP A 204 3.71 -15.32 -3.76
CA ASP A 204 4.93 -15.95 -4.25
C ASP A 204 4.61 -16.91 -5.40
N ALA A 205 5.56 -17.11 -6.30
CA ALA A 205 5.41 -18.00 -7.45
C ALA A 205 5.50 -19.49 -7.07
N PHE A 206 6.27 -19.83 -6.02
CA PHE A 206 6.63 -21.20 -5.67
C PHE A 206 6.25 -21.58 -4.24
N LEU A 207 6.30 -20.62 -3.31
CA LEU A 207 5.94 -20.86 -1.91
C LEU A 207 4.42 -20.74 -1.72
N PRO A 208 3.83 -21.51 -0.77
CA PRO A 208 2.41 -21.44 -0.46
C PRO A 208 2.09 -20.22 0.43
N ILE A 209 2.54 -19.04 0.02
CA ILE A 209 2.29 -17.76 0.72
C ILE A 209 1.14 -17.06 -0.01
N ALA A 210 0.05 -16.83 0.71
CA ALA A 210 -1.16 -16.23 0.16
C ALA A 210 -1.94 -15.48 1.23
N SER A 211 -2.92 -14.70 0.80
CA SER A 211 -3.93 -14.09 1.65
C SER A 211 -5.30 -14.13 0.99
N TYR A 212 -6.34 -14.05 1.81
CA TYR A 212 -7.70 -13.80 1.33
C TYR A 212 -7.95 -12.30 1.22
N ASN A 213 -8.60 -11.88 0.14
CA ASN A 213 -8.75 -10.47 -0.21
C ASN A 213 -10.17 -10.14 -0.67
N VAL A 214 -10.62 -8.94 -0.31
CA VAL A 214 -11.80 -8.26 -0.84
C VAL A 214 -11.42 -6.84 -1.16
N ALA A 215 -11.87 -6.33 -2.31
CA ALA A 215 -11.70 -4.93 -2.68
C ALA A 215 -13.04 -4.28 -3.03
N SER A 216 -13.13 -2.99 -2.75
CA SER A 216 -14.22 -2.08 -3.14
C SER A 216 -13.60 -0.95 -3.95
N PRO A 217 -13.42 -1.15 -5.26
CA PRO A 217 -12.59 -0.30 -6.09
C PRO A 217 -13.25 1.01 -6.55
N PHE A 218 -14.57 1.10 -6.45
CA PHE A 218 -15.38 2.22 -6.92
C PHE A 218 -16.12 2.84 -5.74
N LEU A 219 -15.48 3.80 -5.07
CA LEU A 219 -16.07 4.55 -3.96
C LEU A 219 -16.17 6.03 -4.28
N ASN A 220 -17.32 6.63 -3.99
CA ASN A 220 -17.48 8.07 -3.92
C ASN A 220 -17.31 8.52 -2.47
N VAL A 221 -16.46 9.53 -2.26
CA VAL A 221 -16.15 10.11 -0.95
C VAL A 221 -16.59 11.57 -0.96
N ASN A 222 -17.30 12.01 0.08
CA ASN A 222 -17.56 13.43 0.32
C ASN A 222 -17.64 13.72 1.81
N GLY A 223 -17.34 14.94 2.21
CA GLY A 223 -17.46 15.33 3.62
C GLY A 223 -16.52 16.47 3.96
N LYS A 224 -16.04 16.45 5.20
CA LYS A 224 -15.26 17.53 5.79
C LYS A 224 -13.86 17.07 6.19
N LEU A 225 -12.89 17.89 5.83
CA LEU A 225 -11.50 17.80 6.25
C LEU A 225 -11.13 19.08 7.01
N LYS A 226 -10.56 18.94 8.20
CA LYS A 226 -9.95 20.04 8.94
C LYS A 226 -8.49 19.71 9.21
N LEU A 227 -7.61 20.68 8.94
CA LEU A 227 -6.16 20.60 9.21
C LEU A 227 -5.76 21.61 10.30
N ASN A 228 -4.50 21.60 10.74
CA ASN A 228 -3.98 22.38 11.88
C ASN A 228 -4.20 23.90 11.73
N ASN A 229 -4.37 24.40 10.51
CA ASN A 229 -4.71 25.81 10.26
C ASN A 229 -6.14 26.19 10.71
N GLY A 230 -6.90 25.24 11.24
CA GLY A 230 -8.24 25.41 11.79
C GLY A 230 -9.34 25.52 10.73
N ARG A 231 -8.99 25.53 9.44
CA ARG A 231 -9.96 25.69 8.35
C ARG A 231 -10.61 24.34 8.05
N GLU A 232 -11.93 24.31 8.15
CA GLU A 232 -12.75 23.22 7.65
C GLU A 232 -12.95 23.36 6.14
N LEU A 233 -12.76 22.27 5.42
CA LEU A 233 -12.81 22.18 3.96
C LEU A 233 -13.85 21.13 3.59
N ASP A 234 -14.83 21.52 2.78
CA ASP A 234 -15.68 20.55 2.09
C ASP A 234 -14.84 19.91 0.99
N VAL A 235 -14.77 18.58 1.03
CA VAL A 235 -13.99 17.77 0.10
C VAL A 235 -14.85 16.70 -0.56
N SER A 236 -14.52 16.36 -1.80
CA SER A 236 -15.15 15.25 -2.52
C SER A 236 -14.18 14.59 -3.48
N GLY A 237 -14.39 13.31 -3.78
CA GLY A 237 -13.55 12.59 -4.73
C GLY A 237 -13.82 11.10 -4.74
N GLN A 238 -12.80 10.34 -5.11
CA GLN A 238 -12.86 8.89 -5.28
C GLN A 238 -12.04 8.20 -4.20
N GLY A 239 -12.42 6.96 -3.89
CA GLY A 239 -11.67 6.14 -2.97
C GLY A 239 -11.67 4.66 -3.31
N TRP A 240 -10.89 3.93 -2.53
CA TRP A 240 -10.70 2.51 -2.61
C TRP A 240 -10.66 1.95 -1.20
N LEU A 241 -11.34 0.83 -0.96
CA LEU A 241 -11.21 0.06 0.28
C LEU A 241 -10.80 -1.36 -0.06
N SER A 242 -9.76 -1.88 0.57
CA SER A 242 -9.46 -3.30 0.57
C SER A 242 -9.44 -3.87 1.98
N LYS A 243 -9.69 -5.17 2.03
CA LYS A 243 -9.58 -5.99 3.21
C LYS A 243 -8.73 -7.21 2.85
N GLU A 244 -7.77 -7.52 3.69
CA GLU A 244 -6.87 -8.67 3.53
C GLU A 244 -6.75 -9.43 4.84
N TRP A 245 -6.75 -10.76 4.83
CA TRP A 245 -6.45 -11.56 6.02
C TRP A 245 -5.69 -12.84 5.69
N GLY A 246 -4.95 -13.35 6.67
CA GLY A 246 -4.17 -14.57 6.50
C GLY A 246 -3.22 -14.84 7.67
N SER A 247 -2.34 -15.83 7.45
CA SER A 247 -1.33 -16.26 8.40
C SER A 247 0.03 -16.31 7.70
N GLY A 248 1.10 -15.91 8.39
CA GLY A 248 2.43 -15.80 7.79
C GLY A 248 2.55 -14.56 6.90
N LEU A 249 2.62 -13.38 7.52
CA LEU A 249 2.53 -12.08 6.85
C LEU A 249 3.59 -11.90 5.74
N LEU A 250 4.84 -12.26 6.04
CA LEU A 250 5.96 -12.27 5.11
C LEU A 250 6.85 -13.47 5.43
N SER A 251 7.54 -13.99 4.40
CA SER A 251 8.64 -14.94 4.64
C SER A 251 9.96 -14.21 4.88
N ASP A 252 10.90 -14.85 5.58
CA ASP A 252 12.26 -14.33 5.83
C ASP A 252 13.04 -13.95 4.55
N LYS A 253 12.59 -14.45 3.40
CA LYS A 253 13.18 -14.22 2.08
C LYS A 253 12.61 -12.98 1.37
N GLN A 254 11.45 -12.47 1.80
CA GLN A 254 10.84 -11.28 1.23
C GLN A 254 11.53 -10.03 1.74
N GLN A 255 11.90 -9.14 0.81
CA GLN A 255 12.46 -7.82 1.15
C GLN A 255 11.35 -6.81 1.45
N GLY A 256 10.20 -6.95 0.77
CA GLY A 256 9.09 -6.02 0.87
C GLY A 256 8.21 -6.09 -0.37
N TRP A 257 7.31 -5.12 -0.52
CA TRP A 257 6.41 -5.05 -1.67
C TRP A 257 6.20 -3.63 -2.17
N ASP A 258 5.76 -3.53 -3.42
CA ASP A 258 5.30 -2.31 -4.06
C ASP A 258 3.85 -2.54 -4.51
N TRP A 259 2.95 -1.64 -4.13
CA TRP A 259 1.54 -1.73 -4.48
C TRP A 259 1.09 -0.43 -5.12
N PHE A 260 0.41 -0.54 -6.26
CA PHE A 260 -0.12 0.57 -7.03
C PHE A 260 -1.58 0.33 -7.31
N VAL A 261 -2.40 1.36 -7.14
CA VAL A 261 -3.78 1.39 -7.61
C VAL A 261 -4.00 2.66 -8.41
N LEU A 262 -4.57 2.53 -9.60
CA LEU A 262 -4.80 3.61 -10.55
C LEU A 262 -6.23 3.58 -11.07
N HIS A 263 -6.94 4.70 -10.97
CA HIS A 263 -8.27 4.85 -11.57
C HIS A 263 -8.12 5.16 -13.07
N LEU A 264 -8.01 4.13 -13.92
CA LEU A 264 -7.73 4.32 -15.35
C LEU A 264 -8.76 5.24 -16.01
N ASP A 265 -10.03 5.10 -15.62
CA ASP A 265 -11.14 5.99 -15.94
C ASP A 265 -12.26 5.83 -14.90
N ASP A 266 -13.43 6.45 -15.14
CA ASP A 266 -14.59 6.38 -14.25
C ASP A 266 -15.16 4.96 -14.06
N ASN A 267 -14.79 4.01 -14.92
CA ASN A 267 -15.36 2.67 -14.96
C ASN A 267 -14.33 1.57 -14.73
N SER A 268 -13.04 1.89 -14.57
CA SER A 268 -11.99 0.89 -14.46
C SER A 268 -10.85 1.30 -13.53
N THR A 269 -10.41 0.34 -12.72
CA THR A 269 -9.30 0.52 -11.79
C THR A 269 -8.29 -0.60 -11.97
N LEU A 270 -7.01 -0.23 -12.06
CA LEU A 270 -5.87 -1.14 -12.16
C LEU A 270 -5.19 -1.25 -10.80
N SER A 271 -5.01 -2.47 -10.30
CA SER A 271 -4.22 -2.76 -9.10
C SER A 271 -3.04 -3.65 -9.46
N ILE A 272 -1.84 -3.32 -9.01
CA ILE A 272 -0.60 -4.07 -9.28
C ILE A 272 0.18 -4.23 -7.99
N HIS A 273 0.57 -5.46 -7.69
CA HIS A 273 1.45 -5.81 -6.59
C HIS A 273 2.75 -6.40 -7.13
N ARG A 274 3.87 -5.95 -6.57
CA ARG A 274 5.19 -6.53 -6.79
C ARG A 274 5.78 -6.94 -5.45
N TYR A 275 6.04 -8.23 -5.27
CA TYR A 275 6.71 -8.77 -4.10
C TYR A 275 8.20 -8.95 -4.41
N ARG A 276 9.06 -8.25 -3.67
CA ARG A 276 10.51 -8.28 -3.86
C ARG A 276 11.14 -9.33 -2.95
N GLN A 277 12.13 -10.06 -3.47
CA GLN A 277 12.78 -11.20 -2.81
C GLN A 277 14.29 -10.95 -2.75
N LYS A 278 14.99 -11.45 -1.73
CA LYS A 278 16.45 -11.22 -1.55
C LYS A 278 17.30 -11.79 -2.69
N ASP A 279 16.96 -12.98 -3.18
CA ASP A 279 17.78 -13.76 -4.12
C ASP A 279 17.00 -14.28 -5.32
N GLN A 280 15.85 -13.68 -5.63
CA GLN A 280 14.96 -14.11 -6.72
C GLN A 280 14.36 -12.92 -7.46
N SER A 281 13.95 -13.16 -8.71
CA SER A 281 13.15 -12.18 -9.45
C SER A 281 11.85 -11.85 -8.69
N PRO A 282 11.40 -10.59 -8.73
CA PRO A 282 10.19 -10.20 -8.02
C PRO A 282 8.97 -10.92 -8.61
N PHE A 283 8.02 -11.28 -7.75
CA PHE A 283 6.74 -11.82 -8.18
C PHE A 283 5.75 -10.66 -8.42
N ILE A 284 5.26 -10.52 -9.65
CA ILE A 284 4.35 -9.44 -10.05
C ILE A 284 3.00 -10.02 -10.45
N ILE A 285 1.95 -9.48 -9.85
CA ILE A 285 0.57 -9.78 -10.21
C ILE A 285 -0.24 -8.49 -10.24
N GLY A 286 -1.34 -8.51 -10.97
CA GLY A 286 -2.27 -7.39 -10.94
C GLY A 286 -3.64 -7.79 -11.45
N TYR A 287 -4.52 -6.81 -11.55
CA TYR A 287 -5.81 -6.98 -12.19
C TYR A 287 -6.39 -5.65 -12.64
N VAL A 288 -7.24 -5.71 -13.66
CA VAL A 288 -8.17 -4.65 -14.00
C VAL A 288 -9.54 -5.04 -13.42
N ALA A 289 -10.09 -4.17 -12.58
CA ALA A 289 -11.47 -4.23 -12.15
C ALA A 289 -12.30 -3.23 -12.95
N THR A 290 -13.51 -3.62 -13.35
CA THR A 290 -14.45 -2.73 -14.03
C THR A 290 -15.74 -2.57 -13.24
N ASN A 291 -16.40 -1.42 -13.39
CA ASN A 291 -17.59 -1.06 -12.63
C ASN A 291 -18.82 -1.92 -12.98
N ASP A 292 -18.77 -2.68 -14.09
CA ASP A 292 -19.74 -3.73 -14.44
C ASP A 292 -19.46 -5.08 -13.74
N GLY A 293 -18.43 -5.15 -12.88
CA GLY A 293 -18.13 -6.30 -12.04
C GLY A 293 -17.15 -7.31 -12.63
N LYS A 294 -16.48 -6.99 -13.74
CA LYS A 294 -15.44 -7.90 -14.24
C LYS A 294 -14.15 -7.74 -13.43
N TYR A 295 -13.57 -8.88 -13.12
CA TYR A 295 -12.22 -9.03 -12.61
C TYR A 295 -11.36 -9.65 -13.71
N ILE A 296 -10.32 -8.94 -14.13
CA ILE A 296 -9.44 -9.41 -15.20
C ILE A 296 -8.01 -9.54 -14.67
N PRO A 297 -7.55 -10.77 -14.34
CA PRO A 297 -6.22 -10.96 -13.78
C PRO A 297 -5.12 -10.64 -14.79
N LEU A 298 -4.01 -10.16 -14.26
CA LEU A 298 -2.77 -9.87 -14.97
C LEU A 298 -1.63 -10.67 -14.32
N ASN A 299 -0.80 -11.27 -15.16
CA ASN A 299 0.44 -11.92 -14.73
C ASN A 299 1.68 -11.05 -15.03
N ASP A 300 2.83 -11.54 -14.60
CA ASP A 300 4.15 -10.94 -14.79
C ASP A 300 4.48 -10.59 -16.25
N GLN A 301 4.11 -11.44 -17.22
CA GLN A 301 4.37 -11.19 -18.64
C GLN A 301 3.53 -10.03 -19.22
N GLN A 302 2.44 -9.67 -18.55
CA GLN A 302 1.53 -8.61 -18.99
C GLN A 302 1.85 -7.25 -18.35
N ILE A 303 2.70 -7.22 -17.33
CA ILE A 303 3.00 -6.04 -16.53
C ILE A 303 4.48 -5.71 -16.66
N ILE A 304 4.78 -4.49 -17.12
CA ILE A 304 6.14 -3.94 -17.07
C ILE A 304 6.11 -2.80 -16.05
N LEU A 305 6.84 -2.96 -14.95
CA LEU A 305 6.89 -2.02 -13.84
C LEU A 305 8.36 -1.72 -13.50
N GLU A 306 8.83 -0.54 -13.91
CA GLU A 306 10.24 -0.16 -13.86
C GLU A 306 10.43 1.11 -13.01
N PRO A 307 11.30 1.10 -11.98
CA PRO A 307 11.61 2.31 -11.23
C PRO A 307 12.48 3.24 -12.08
N LEU A 308 12.16 4.52 -12.12
CA LEU A 308 12.87 5.51 -12.92
C LEU A 308 13.93 6.27 -12.12
N LEU A 309 13.56 6.78 -10.95
CA LEU A 309 14.43 7.58 -10.09
C LEU A 309 14.25 7.17 -8.63
N HIS A 310 15.38 6.96 -7.98
CA HIS A 310 15.42 6.79 -6.53
C HIS A 310 15.58 8.15 -5.87
N HIS A 311 14.73 8.43 -4.88
CA HIS A 311 14.79 9.63 -4.07
C HIS A 311 15.46 9.32 -2.75
N ILE A 312 16.39 10.18 -2.34
CA ILE A 312 16.91 10.16 -0.98
C ILE A 312 15.96 11.00 -0.13
N LEU A 313 15.27 10.32 0.78
CA LEU A 313 14.34 10.96 1.72
C LEU A 313 15.12 11.66 2.85
N GLU A 314 14.44 12.53 3.59
CA GLU A 314 15.03 13.28 4.71
C GLU A 314 15.66 12.39 5.80
N ASN A 315 15.14 11.16 5.94
CA ASN A 315 15.67 10.15 6.86
C ASN A 315 16.86 9.34 6.28
N GLY A 316 17.38 9.72 5.10
CA GLY A 316 18.49 9.07 4.43
C GLY A 316 18.13 7.80 3.65
N ARG A 317 16.87 7.36 3.66
CA ARG A 317 16.41 6.18 2.91
C ARG A 317 16.31 6.47 1.42
N THR A 318 16.57 5.46 0.62
CA THR A 318 16.53 5.55 -0.84
C THR A 318 15.29 4.83 -1.36
N VAL A 319 14.29 5.59 -1.83
CA VAL A 319 12.99 5.04 -2.24
C VAL A 319 12.68 5.42 -3.69
N PRO A 320 12.33 4.47 -4.58
CA PRO A 320 11.90 4.77 -5.94
C PRO A 320 10.49 5.36 -5.95
N LEU A 321 10.37 6.68 -6.07
CA LEU A 321 9.06 7.35 -6.08
C LEU A 321 8.49 7.55 -7.48
N GLU A 322 9.33 7.43 -8.51
CA GLU A 322 8.89 7.56 -9.90
C GLU A 322 9.03 6.23 -10.64
N TRP A 323 7.99 5.91 -11.41
CA TRP A 323 7.86 4.62 -12.08
C TRP A 323 7.35 4.76 -13.50
N GLU A 324 7.78 3.86 -14.36
CA GLU A 324 7.12 3.58 -15.63
C GLU A 324 6.29 2.31 -15.48
N LEU A 325 5.00 2.40 -15.81
CA LEU A 325 4.07 1.29 -15.80
C LEU A 325 3.48 1.09 -17.19
N ARG A 326 3.61 -0.13 -17.72
CA ARG A 326 3.01 -0.54 -18.98
C ARG A 326 2.20 -1.83 -18.83
N VAL A 327 0.98 -1.82 -19.34
CA VAL A 327 0.11 -2.98 -19.53
C VAL A 327 -0.43 -2.95 -20.96
N PRO A 328 0.36 -3.39 -21.97
CA PRO A 328 0.07 -3.13 -23.39
C PRO A 328 -1.30 -3.62 -23.86
N LYS A 329 -1.77 -4.76 -23.32
CA LYS A 329 -3.09 -5.34 -23.64
C LYS A 329 -4.25 -4.38 -23.34
N TYR A 330 -4.08 -3.46 -22.39
CA TYR A 330 -5.08 -2.46 -22.00
C TYR A 330 -4.70 -1.04 -22.40
N GLY A 331 -3.69 -0.89 -23.27
CA GLY A 331 -3.22 0.43 -23.71
C GLY A 331 -2.61 1.28 -22.59
N VAL A 332 -2.30 0.69 -21.43
CA VAL A 332 -1.68 1.42 -20.32
C VAL A 332 -0.19 1.56 -20.60
N ASN A 333 0.25 2.80 -20.66
CA ASN A 333 1.63 3.25 -20.68
C ASN A 333 1.68 4.61 -19.98
N VAL A 334 2.12 4.62 -18.73
CA VAL A 334 2.09 5.81 -17.88
C VAL A 334 3.36 5.96 -17.06
N ARG A 335 3.75 7.21 -16.82
CA ARG A 335 4.70 7.57 -15.76
C ARG A 335 3.90 7.89 -14.49
N ILE A 336 4.34 7.33 -13.37
CA ILE A 336 3.75 7.52 -12.05
C ILE A 336 4.67 8.42 -11.24
N SER A 337 4.10 9.40 -10.54
CA SER A 337 4.81 10.26 -9.58
C SER A 337 3.95 10.52 -8.35
N PRO A 338 4.53 10.73 -7.15
CA PRO A 338 3.76 11.10 -5.98
C PRO A 338 3.19 12.51 -6.12
N LEU A 339 2.04 12.75 -5.49
CA LEU A 339 1.54 14.10 -5.24
C LEU A 339 2.47 14.85 -4.27
N ASN A 340 3.00 14.13 -3.28
CA ASN A 340 3.94 14.63 -2.28
C ASN A 340 5.02 13.58 -2.02
N ALA A 341 6.29 13.93 -2.22
CA ALA A 341 7.42 13.02 -2.02
C ALA A 341 7.72 12.76 -0.52
N HIS A 342 7.34 13.69 0.36
CA HIS A 342 7.60 13.67 1.81
C HIS A 342 6.51 12.88 2.54
N GLN A 343 6.31 11.63 2.13
CA GLN A 343 5.30 10.70 2.66
C GLN A 343 5.92 9.44 3.24
N TRP A 344 7.09 9.59 3.87
CA TRP A 344 7.61 8.53 4.73
C TRP A 344 6.78 8.47 6.01
N LEU A 345 6.26 7.27 6.33
CA LEU A 345 5.47 7.02 7.52
C LEU A 345 6.36 6.34 8.57
N PRO A 346 6.81 7.07 9.63
CA PRO A 346 7.73 6.57 10.64
C PRO A 346 7.01 5.76 11.73
N PHE A 347 6.10 4.89 11.32
CA PHE A 347 5.26 4.08 12.19
C PHE A 347 5.99 2.83 12.71
N VAL A 348 5.35 2.07 13.62
CA VAL A 348 5.88 0.79 14.14
C VAL A 348 6.41 -0.11 13.03
N VAL A 349 5.71 -0.16 11.90
CA VAL A 349 6.23 -0.70 10.64
C VAL A 349 6.39 0.48 9.69
N PRO A 350 7.62 0.96 9.44
CA PRO A 350 7.81 2.16 8.63
C PRO A 350 7.83 1.83 7.13
N TYR A 351 7.23 2.69 6.32
CA TYR A 351 7.18 2.56 4.86
C TYR A 351 6.81 3.89 4.20
N TRP A 352 6.91 3.94 2.88
CA TRP A 352 6.41 5.06 2.10
C TRP A 352 5.02 4.75 1.57
N GLN A 353 4.07 5.67 1.71
CA GLN A 353 2.74 5.54 1.14
C GLN A 353 2.16 6.91 0.81
N GLY A 354 1.59 7.07 -0.37
CA GLY A 354 1.00 8.36 -0.74
C GLY A 354 0.15 8.31 -1.99
N ALA A 355 -0.67 9.36 -2.14
CA ALA A 355 -1.37 9.66 -3.38
C ALA A 355 -0.38 9.87 -4.53
N ILE A 356 -0.71 9.31 -5.69
CA ILE A 356 0.07 9.43 -6.92
C ILE A 356 -0.78 10.01 -8.04
N GLN A 357 -0.10 10.53 -9.05
CA GLN A 357 -0.66 10.96 -10.32
C GLN A 357 0.06 10.27 -11.47
N THR A 358 -0.63 10.13 -12.59
CA THR A 358 -0.07 9.54 -13.80
C THR A 358 -0.11 10.48 -14.99
N ILE A 359 0.88 10.35 -15.87
CA ILE A 359 0.93 11.07 -17.16
C ILE A 359 1.25 10.06 -18.26
N GLY A 360 0.62 10.20 -19.43
CA GLY A 360 0.90 9.38 -20.62
C GLY A 360 -0.39 8.98 -21.32
N SER A 361 -0.59 7.68 -21.51
CA SER A 361 -1.85 7.13 -22.06
C SER A 361 -3.07 7.44 -21.20
N HIS A 362 -2.90 7.54 -19.87
CA HIS A 362 -3.95 7.84 -18.90
C HIS A 362 -3.45 8.90 -17.93
N ASN A 363 -4.18 10.01 -17.82
CA ASN A 363 -3.94 11.04 -16.81
C ASN A 363 -4.88 10.79 -15.64
N SER A 364 -4.38 10.12 -14.61
CA SER A 364 -5.17 9.54 -13.53
C SER A 364 -4.56 9.88 -12.16
N ASN A 365 -5.33 9.63 -11.10
CA ASN A 365 -4.85 9.62 -9.73
C ASN A 365 -4.96 8.21 -9.14
N GLY A 366 -4.26 8.00 -8.04
CA GLY A 366 -4.31 6.75 -7.33
C GLY A 366 -3.48 6.78 -6.06
N PHE A 367 -2.98 5.63 -5.64
CA PHE A 367 -2.05 5.52 -4.53
C PHE A 367 -0.93 4.52 -4.81
N MET A 368 0.18 4.73 -4.13
CA MET A 368 1.35 3.86 -4.14
C MET A 368 1.79 3.58 -2.71
N GLN A 369 2.14 2.33 -2.42
CA GLN A 369 2.72 1.90 -1.15
C GLN A 369 4.01 1.13 -1.43
N LEU A 370 5.09 1.50 -0.76
CA LEU A 370 6.43 0.95 -0.93
C LEU A 370 6.99 0.55 0.43
N VAL A 371 7.04 -0.75 0.71
CA VAL A 371 7.45 -1.30 2.01
C VAL A 371 8.78 -2.02 1.85
N GLY A 372 9.72 -1.87 2.80
CA GLY A 372 11.01 -2.57 2.77
C GLY A 372 12.09 -1.87 1.94
N TYR A 373 12.21 -0.55 2.10
CA TYR A 373 13.24 0.32 1.51
C TYR A 373 14.08 1.03 2.56
#